data_AF-A0A1V1UFK4-F1
#
_entry.id   AF-A0A1V1UFK4-F1
#
_cell.length_a   1.000
_cell.length_b   1.000
_cell.length_c   1.000
_cell.angle_alpha   90.00
_cell.angle_beta   90.00
_cell.angle_gamma   90.00
#
_symmetry.space_group_name_H-M   'P 1'
#
loop_
_entity.id
_entity.type
_entity.pdbx_description
1 polymer ?
#
loop_
_entity_poly.entity_id
_entity_poly.type
_entity_poly.pdbx_seq_one_letter_code
_entity_poly.pdbx_strand_id
1 'polypeptide(L)' 'MPGSVFDMVVKIVVLFLVAMGVLAMFGKLRFPGQKRLAAAKCRKCGRYRIGKGPCSCEKGRKP' A
#
# COMPACT_ATOMS: atom_id res chain seq x y z
N MET A 1 -46.02 -10.24 -0.69
CA MET A 1 -45.18 -9.02 -0.58
C MET A 1 -43.70 -9.42 -0.60
N PRO A 2 -43.03 -9.46 -1.76
CA PRO A 2 -41.62 -9.82 -1.87
C PRO A 2 -40.75 -8.56 -1.73
N GLY A 3 -40.82 -7.89 -0.57
CA GLY A 3 -40.04 -6.67 -0.29
C GLY A 3 -38.83 -6.91 0.61
N SER A 4 -38.84 -7.98 1.42
CA SER A 4 -37.88 -8.13 2.53
C SER A 4 -36.52 -8.68 2.12
N VAL A 5 -36.41 -9.44 1.02
CA VAL A 5 -35.14 -10.05 0.61
C VAL A 5 -34.19 -9.03 -0.02
N PHE A 6 -34.73 -8.12 -0.85
CA PHE A 6 -33.94 -7.06 -1.48
C PHE A 6 -33.32 -6.12 -0.44
N ASP A 7 -34.08 -5.76 0.61
CA ASP A 7 -33.58 -4.90 1.69
C ASP A 7 -32.38 -5.53 2.43
N MET A 8 -32.48 -6.83 2.76
CA MET A 8 -31.39 -7.55 3.44
C MET A 8 -30.15 -7.67 2.57
N VAL A 9 -30.30 -7.97 1.27
CA VAL A 9 -29.17 -8.07 0.34
C VAL A 9 -28.47 -6.73 0.18
N VAL A 10 -29.21 -5.65 -0.03
CA VAL A 10 -28.63 -4.30 -0.15
C VAL A 10 -27.88 -3.92 1.12
N LYS A 11 -28.45 -4.22 2.29
CA LYS A 11 -27.83 -3.93 3.59
C LYS A 11 -26.50 -4.67 3.78
N ILE A 12 -26.42 -5.95 3.40
CA ILE A 12 -25.19 -6.74 3.46
C ILE A 12 -24.14 -6.18 2.50
N VAL A 13 -24.52 -5.86 1.26
CA VAL A 13 -23.61 -5.29 0.25
C VAL A 13 -23.06 -3.94 0.73
N VAL A 14 -23.92 -3.08 1.27
CA VAL A 14 -23.52 -1.77 1.80
C VAL A 14 -22.56 -1.92 2.99
N LEU A 15 -22.86 -2.81 3.95
CA LEU A 15 -21.97 -3.06 5.09
C LEU A 15 -20.60 -3.58 4.63
N PHE A 16 -20.56 -4.47 3.64
CA PHE A 16 -19.32 -5.03 3.11
C PHE A 16 -18.48 -3.98 2.38
N LEU A 17 -19.10 -3.12 1.56
CA LEU A 17 -18.43 -2.02 0.88
C LEU A 17 -17.86 -1.00 1.86
N VAL A 18 -18.62 -0.64 2.89
CA VAL A 18 -18.17 0.28 3.95
C VAL A 18 -16.98 -0.34 4.69
N ALA A 19 -17.06 -1.61 5.08
CA ALA A 19 -15.96 -2.30 5.76
C ALA A 19 -14.68 -2.35 4.90
N MET A 20 -14.80 -2.67 3.61
CA MET A 20 -13.66 -2.64 2.68
C MET A 20 -13.06 -1.23 2.52
N GLY A 21 -13.90 -0.19 2.42
CA GLY A 21 -13.45 1.20 2.35
C GLY A 21 -12.69 1.64 3.60
N VAL A 22 -13.21 1.30 4.79
CA VAL A 22 -12.56 1.59 6.07
C VAL A 22 -11.23 0.84 6.16
N LEU A 23 -11.18 -0.46 5.83
CA LEU A 23 -9.94 -1.24 5.80
C LEU A 23 -8.92 -0.70 4.79
N ALA A 24 -9.36 -0.15 3.64
CA ALA A 24 -8.47 0.47 2.68
C ALA A 24 -7.90 1.80 3.19
N MET A 25 -8.72 2.65 3.83
CA MET A 25 -8.27 3.89 4.45
C MET A 25 -7.35 3.64 5.65
N PHE A 26 -7.74 2.73 6.54
CA PHE A 26 -6.90 2.28 7.65
C PHE A 26 -5.65 1.57 7.18
N GLY A 27 -5.74 0.75 6.14
CA GLY A 27 -4.61 0.10 5.50
C GLY A 27 -3.61 1.14 5.00
N LYS A 28 -4.08 2.20 4.32
CA LYS A 28 -3.22 3.29 3.82
C LYS A 28 -2.51 4.05 4.94
N LEU A 29 -3.15 4.22 6.11
CA LEU A 29 -2.52 4.81 7.30
C LEU A 29 -1.60 3.80 8.04
N ARG A 30 -1.91 2.51 7.97
CA ARG A 30 -1.19 1.38 8.59
C ARG A 30 -0.26 0.67 7.61
N PHE A 31 0.12 1.27 6.48
CA PHE A 31 1.14 0.76 5.55
C PHE A 31 2.51 1.41 5.87
N PRO A 32 3.22 1.01 6.94
CA PRO A 32 4.63 1.36 7.13
C PRO A 32 5.52 0.73 6.02
N GLY A 33 4.95 -0.16 5.19
CA GLY A 33 5.60 -0.80 4.06
C GLY A 33 6.05 0.16 2.95
N GLN A 34 5.34 1.27 2.72
CA GLN A 34 5.79 2.26 1.72
C GLN A 34 7.06 2.99 2.18
N LYS A 35 7.18 3.27 3.48
CA LYS A 35 8.40 3.83 4.08
C LYS A 35 9.56 2.84 4.02
N ARG A 36 9.29 1.53 4.22
CA ARG A 36 10.31 0.48 4.07
C ARG A 36 10.78 0.29 2.61
N LEU A 37 9.86 0.31 1.64
CA LEU A 37 10.22 0.27 0.22
C LEU A 37 10.98 1.52 -0.22
N ALA A 38 10.59 2.70 0.29
CA ALA A 38 11.32 3.95 0.02
C ALA A 38 12.70 3.96 0.67
N ALA A 39 12.85 3.41 1.88
CA ALA A 39 14.15 3.26 2.55
C ALA A 39 15.06 2.24 1.84
N ALA A 40 14.48 1.24 1.17
CA ALA A 40 15.19 0.32 0.31
C ALA A 40 15.62 0.95 -1.03
N LYS A 41 15.15 2.15 -1.40
CA LYS A 41 15.62 2.88 -2.59
C LYS A 41 16.80 3.77 -2.26
N CYS A 42 17.74 3.87 -3.19
CA CYS A 42 18.83 4.84 -3.11
C CYS A 42 18.29 6.25 -3.37
N ARG A 43 18.53 7.19 -2.45
CA ARG A 43 18.06 8.58 -2.57
C ARG A 43 18.66 9.36 -3.75
N LYS A 44 19.83 8.95 -4.26
CA LYS A 44 20.52 9.66 -5.36
C LYS A 44 20.01 9.27 -6.75
N CYS A 45 19.62 8.01 -6.96
CA CYS A 45 19.24 7.50 -8.29
C CYS A 45 17.85 6.85 -8.35
N GLY A 46 17.16 6.71 -7.22
CA GLY A 46 15.83 6.11 -7.13
C GLY A 46 15.76 4.58 -7.30
N ARG A 47 16.88 3.91 -7.66
CA ARG A 47 16.93 2.44 -7.77
C ARG A 47 16.89 1.75 -6.41
N TYR A 48 16.31 0.56 -6.35
CA TYR A 48 16.35 -0.28 -5.15
C TYR A 48 17.79 -0.73 -4.84
N ARG A 49 18.20 -0.62 -3.58
CA ARG A 49 19.46 -1.15 -3.04
C ARG A 49 19.34 -2.67 -2.95
N ILE A 50 19.79 -3.35 -4.00
CA ILE A 50 19.83 -4.81 -4.07
C ILE A 50 21.13 -5.26 -3.38
N GLY A 51 21.02 -5.77 -2.14
CA GLY A 51 22.15 -6.23 -1.31
C GLY A 51 22.67 -5.21 -0.28
N LYS A 52 23.62 -5.63 0.57
CA LYS A 52 24.25 -4.80 1.64
C LYS A 52 25.36 -3.87 1.12
N GLY A 53 25.61 -3.86 -0.19
CA GLY A 53 26.65 -3.04 -0.81
C GLY A 53 26.18 -1.62 -1.16
N PRO A 54 27.11 -0.67 -1.38
CA PRO A 54 26.77 0.67 -1.87
C PRO A 54 26.07 0.57 -3.23
N CYS A 55 25.10 1.46 -3.47
CA CYS A 55 24.39 1.56 -4.75
C CYS A 55 25.39 1.67 -5.92
N SER A 56 25.11 1.04 -7.08
CA SER A 56 25.97 1.18 -8.27
C SER A 56 26.18 2.64 -8.69
N CYS A 57 25.22 3.52 -8.35
CA CYS A 57 25.30 4.97 -8.52
C CYS A 57 26.35 5.66 -7.63
N GLU A 58 26.74 5.05 -6.50
CA GLU A 58 27.80 5.50 -5.60
C GLU A 58 29.15 4.84 -5.92
N LYS A 59 29.15 3.65 -6.53
CA LYS A 59 30.37 2.91 -6.91
C LYS A 59 31.19 3.54 -8.06
N GLY A 60 30.68 4.59 -8.70
CA GLY A 60 31.32 5.24 -9.85
C GLY A 60 31.70 6.72 -9.65
N ARG A 61 31.38 7.34 -8.51
CA ARG A 61 31.78 8.74 -8.26
C ARG A 61 33.20 8.75 -7.68
N LYS A 62 34.20 8.65 -8.56
CA LYS A 62 35.50 9.31 -8.32
C LYS A 62 35.23 10.82 -8.15
N PRO A 63 35.98 11.50 -7.25
CA PRO A 63 35.71 12.87 -6.78
C PRO A 63 35.51 13.87 -7.91
#